data_AF-A0A4U3LX54-F1
#
_entry.id   AF-A0A4U3LX54-F1
#
_cell.length_a   1.000
_cell.length_b   1.000
_cell.length_c   1.000
_cell.angle_alpha   90.00
_cell.angle_beta   90.00
_cell.angle_gamma   90.00
#
_symmetry.space_group_name_H-M   'P 1'
#
loop_
_entity.id
_entity.type
_entity.pdbx_description
1 polymer ?
#
loop_
_entity_poly.entity_id
_entity_poly.type
_entity_poly.pdbx_seq_one_letter_code
_entity_poly.pdbx_strand_id
1 'polypeptide(L)'
;MAVKTGKISVPKGLTAALLAATVEAEVLDNDGNQPEEVIKAGTDLRVRVRWTLSGVLATMIGGSFRAEARFDGVGAIPDFSTAAPDQPTQPLPAGGVHVVDVLVPAAAFAGDAYNVSAVLTYIDGLGVAGPIKGIVDLDQIALSP
;
A
#
# COMPACT_ATOMS: atom_id res chain seq x y z
N MET A 1 14.19 4.55 4.13
CA MET A 1 13.02 4.98 4.93
C MET A 1 12.52 3.84 5.79
N ALA A 2 11.86 4.14 6.92
CA ALA A 2 11.42 3.11 7.88
C ALA A 2 10.10 2.46 7.45
N VAL A 3 9.93 1.17 7.78
CA VAL A 3 8.65 0.47 7.70
C VAL A 3 7.67 1.11 8.67
N LYS A 4 6.46 1.40 8.21
CA LYS A 4 5.37 1.93 9.03
C LYS A 4 4.16 1.02 9.02
N THR A 5 3.49 0.95 10.17
CA THR A 5 2.23 0.22 10.34
C THR A 5 1.05 1.18 10.23
N GLY A 6 0.06 0.81 9.44
CA GLY A 6 -1.13 1.61 9.18
C GLY A 6 -2.36 1.16 9.96
N LYS A 7 -3.47 1.82 9.66
CA LYS A 7 -4.80 1.45 10.15
C LYS A 7 -5.50 0.64 9.08
N ILE A 8 -6.14 -0.46 9.47
CA ILE A 8 -6.98 -1.26 8.57
C ILE A 8 -8.32 -1.56 9.24
N SER A 9 -9.39 -1.33 8.49
CA SER A 9 -10.76 -1.59 8.92
C SER A 9 -11.23 -2.93 8.34
N VAL A 10 -11.87 -3.72 9.18
CA VAL A 10 -12.60 -4.94 8.81
C VAL A 10 -14.10 -4.75 9.08
N PRO A 11 -15.00 -5.57 8.50
CA PRO A 11 -16.43 -5.47 8.77
C PRO A 11 -16.78 -5.41 10.26
N LYS A 12 -17.69 -4.49 10.62
CA LYS A 12 -18.16 -4.33 12.01
C LYS A 12 -18.89 -5.59 12.48
N GLY A 13 -18.79 -5.88 13.78
CA GLY A 13 -19.46 -7.04 14.40
C GLY A 13 -18.66 -8.34 14.35
N LEU A 14 -17.49 -8.34 13.73
CA LEU A 14 -16.56 -9.46 13.76
C LEU A 14 -15.56 -9.29 14.91
N THR A 15 -15.32 -10.37 15.67
CA THR A 15 -14.23 -10.41 16.64
C THR A 15 -12.90 -10.66 15.92
N ALA A 16 -11.78 -10.30 16.55
CA ALA A 16 -10.45 -10.57 15.98
C ALA A 16 -10.18 -12.07 15.74
N ALA A 17 -10.86 -12.97 16.48
CA ALA A 17 -10.78 -14.41 16.25
C ALA A 17 -11.47 -14.84 14.93
N LEU A 18 -12.50 -14.11 14.51
CA LEU A 18 -13.20 -14.35 13.26
C LEU A 18 -12.46 -13.71 12.08
N LEU A 19 -12.10 -12.43 12.22
CA LEU A 19 -11.35 -11.71 11.21
C LEU A 19 -10.55 -10.56 11.84
N ALA A 20 -9.25 -10.55 11.60
CA ALA A 20 -8.39 -9.42 11.88
C ALA A 20 -7.45 -9.18 10.69
N ALA A 21 -7.02 -7.93 10.53
CA ALA A 21 -6.09 -7.54 9.49
C ALA A 21 -5.02 -6.60 10.04
N THR A 22 -3.82 -6.68 9.48
CA THR A 22 -2.75 -5.69 9.67
C THR A 22 -2.26 -5.22 8.31
N VAL A 23 -1.79 -3.98 8.23
CA VAL A 23 -1.21 -3.40 7.01
C VAL A 23 0.02 -2.58 7.38
N GLU A 24 1.04 -2.71 6.57
CA GLU A 24 2.32 -2.03 6.70
C GLU A 24 2.81 -1.61 5.33
N ALA A 25 3.60 -0.55 5.28
CA ALA A 25 4.22 -0.11 4.05
C ALA A 25 5.60 0.50 4.29
N GLU A 26 6.40 0.53 3.24
CA GLU A 26 7.69 1.21 3.18
C GLU A 26 7.97 1.73 1.77
N VAL A 27 8.77 2.79 1.68
CA VAL A 27 9.30 3.29 0.40
C VAL A 27 10.67 2.65 0.17
N LEU A 28 10.87 2.11 -1.02
CA LEU A 28 12.07 1.46 -1.50
C LEU A 28 12.56 2.16 -2.79
N ASP A 29 13.85 2.07 -3.06
CA ASP A 29 14.40 2.43 -4.37
C ASP A 29 14.06 1.36 -5.43
N ASN A 30 14.51 1.56 -6.68
CA ASN A 30 14.26 0.62 -7.76
C ASN A 30 14.95 -0.74 -7.56
N ASP A 31 16.02 -0.82 -6.76
CA ASP A 31 16.71 -2.08 -6.46
C ASP A 31 16.08 -2.81 -5.25
N GLY A 32 15.09 -2.19 -4.60
CA GLY A 32 14.39 -2.74 -3.44
C GLY A 32 15.10 -2.46 -2.10
N ASN A 33 16.07 -1.54 -2.08
CA ASN A 33 16.74 -1.09 -0.86
C ASN A 33 16.03 0.13 -0.28
N GLN A 34 16.37 0.49 0.96
CA GLN A 34 15.88 1.73 1.53
C GLN A 34 16.47 2.93 0.77
N PRO A 35 15.63 3.85 0.27
CA PRO A 35 16.13 5.03 -0.41
C PRO A 35 16.90 5.90 0.58
N GLU A 36 17.90 6.61 0.05
CA GLU A 36 18.56 7.71 0.74
C GLU A 36 17.53 8.78 1.15
N GLU A 37 17.90 9.62 2.11
CA GLU A 37 17.03 10.69 2.64
C GLU A 37 16.61 11.69 1.55
N VAL A 38 17.47 11.89 0.54
CA VAL A 38 17.20 12.70 -0.65
C VAL A 38 17.30 11.81 -1.87
N ILE A 39 16.22 11.75 -2.65
CA ILE A 39 16.12 10.85 -3.80
C ILE A 39 16.47 11.64 -5.06
N LYS A 40 17.37 11.13 -5.88
CA LYS A 40 17.73 11.79 -7.14
C LYS A 40 16.54 11.78 -8.11
N ALA A 41 16.22 12.94 -8.69
CA ALA A 41 15.21 13.05 -9.74
C ALA A 41 15.53 12.12 -10.91
N GLY A 42 14.50 11.50 -11.48
CA GLY A 42 14.66 10.48 -12.52
C GLY A 42 14.82 9.04 -12.00
N THR A 43 14.78 8.82 -10.69
CA THR A 43 14.84 7.48 -10.09
C THR A 43 13.42 6.92 -9.88
N ASP A 44 13.18 5.71 -10.38
CA ASP A 44 11.95 4.97 -10.09
C ASP A 44 11.92 4.57 -8.61
N LEU A 45 10.75 4.66 -7.99
CA LEU A 45 10.54 4.24 -6.61
C LEU A 45 9.58 3.07 -6.53
N ARG A 46 9.62 2.36 -5.41
CA ARG A 46 8.66 1.31 -5.09
C ARG A 46 8.05 1.60 -3.73
N VAL A 47 6.74 1.47 -3.63
CA VAL A 47 6.06 1.44 -2.33
C VAL A 47 5.67 0.01 -2.07
N ARG A 48 6.38 -0.65 -1.15
CA ARG A 48 6.07 -2.01 -0.73
C ARG A 48 4.94 -1.97 0.27
N VAL A 49 3.86 -2.68 -0.02
CA VAL A 49 2.71 -2.81 0.86
C VAL A 49 2.60 -4.26 1.30
N ARG A 50 2.62 -4.47 2.61
CA ARG A 50 2.46 -5.77 3.26
C ARG A 50 1.17 -5.78 4.06
N TRP A 51 0.38 -6.82 3.93
CA TRP A 51 -0.79 -7.02 4.80
C TRP A 51 -0.91 -8.47 5.22
N THR A 52 -1.58 -8.68 6.34
CA THR A 52 -1.86 -10.02 6.86
C THR A 52 -3.33 -10.08 7.22
N LEU A 53 -4.00 -11.15 6.81
CA LEU A 53 -5.36 -11.48 7.24
C LEU A 53 -5.29 -12.70 8.14
N SER A 54 -5.96 -12.62 9.28
CA SER A 54 -6.00 -13.68 10.28
C SER A 54 -7.42 -13.92 10.76
N GLY A 55 -7.64 -15.06 11.43
CA GLY A 55 -8.96 -15.51 11.86
C GLY A 55 -9.59 -16.51 10.87
N VAL A 56 -10.64 -17.18 11.33
CA VAL A 56 -11.29 -18.28 10.59
C VAL A 56 -11.90 -17.81 9.27
N LEU A 57 -12.37 -16.56 9.20
CA LEU A 57 -12.98 -16.00 7.99
C LEU A 57 -11.95 -15.55 6.96
N ALA A 58 -10.67 -15.42 7.31
CA ALA A 58 -9.63 -14.98 6.38
C ALA A 58 -9.50 -15.90 5.15
N THR A 59 -9.71 -17.21 5.33
CA THR A 59 -9.68 -18.21 4.25
C THR A 59 -10.98 -18.27 3.44
N MET A 60 -12.03 -17.61 3.90
CA MET A 60 -13.35 -17.59 3.26
C MET A 60 -13.58 -16.33 2.42
N ILE A 61 -12.65 -15.37 2.46
CA ILE A 61 -12.74 -14.13 1.68
C ILE A 61 -12.26 -14.42 0.25
N GLY A 62 -13.19 -14.41 -0.71
CA GLY A 62 -12.89 -14.38 -2.15
C GLY A 62 -12.41 -13.00 -2.60
N GLY A 63 -12.23 -12.76 -3.92
CA GLY A 63 -11.90 -11.43 -4.45
C GLY A 63 -10.39 -11.14 -4.60
N SER A 64 -10.03 -9.86 -4.51
CA SER A 64 -8.64 -9.38 -4.63
C SER A 64 -8.36 -8.16 -3.74
N PHE A 65 -7.09 -7.83 -3.57
CA PHE A 65 -6.62 -6.61 -2.92
C PHE A 65 -5.90 -5.74 -3.93
N ARG A 66 -6.24 -4.46 -3.95
CA ARG A 66 -5.53 -3.43 -4.69
C ARG A 66 -4.71 -2.58 -3.73
N ALA A 67 -3.40 -2.54 -3.95
CA ALA A 67 -2.51 -1.60 -3.29
C ALA A 67 -2.28 -0.38 -4.17
N GLU A 68 -2.38 0.81 -3.59
CA GLU A 68 -2.21 2.10 -4.26
C GLU A 68 -1.25 2.96 -3.44
N ALA A 69 -0.25 3.53 -4.09
CA ALA A 69 0.60 4.56 -3.52
C ALA A 69 0.05 5.93 -3.92
N ARG A 70 -0.12 6.81 -2.94
CA ARG A 70 -0.56 8.20 -3.12
C ARG A 70 0.56 9.15 -2.74
N PHE A 71 0.71 10.18 -3.56
CA PHE A 71 1.70 11.22 -3.40
C PHE A 71 0.95 12.54 -3.41
N ASP A 72 0.82 13.11 -2.21
CA ASP A 72 0.18 14.40 -2.02
C ASP A 72 1.26 15.48 -2.13
N GLY A 73 1.17 16.32 -3.16
CA GLY A 73 2.17 17.33 -3.48
C GLY A 73 2.26 18.40 -2.41
N VAL A 74 3.48 18.82 -2.07
CA VAL A 74 3.68 19.91 -1.11
C VAL A 74 3.66 21.26 -1.84
N GLY A 75 2.80 22.17 -1.40
CA GLY A 75 2.69 23.51 -2.00
C GLY A 75 1.83 23.51 -3.27
N ALA A 76 2.42 23.87 -4.41
CA ALA A 76 1.73 23.97 -5.71
C ALA A 76 1.92 22.72 -6.61
N ILE A 77 2.54 21.68 -6.06
CA ILE A 77 2.80 20.41 -6.76
C ILE A 77 1.50 19.61 -6.87
N PRO A 78 1.15 19.05 -8.03
CA PRO A 78 -0.07 18.25 -8.18
C PRO A 78 0.04 16.91 -7.46
N ASP A 79 -1.08 16.48 -6.89
CA ASP A 79 -1.22 15.14 -6.31
C ASP A 79 -1.31 14.08 -7.41
N PHE A 80 -0.81 12.89 -7.13
CA PHE A 80 -1.00 11.74 -8.01
C PHE A 80 -1.03 10.42 -7.24
N SER A 81 -1.47 9.37 -7.91
CA SER A 81 -1.49 8.01 -7.35
C SER A 81 -1.13 6.97 -8.40
N THR A 82 -0.52 5.88 -7.97
CA THR A 82 -0.24 4.70 -8.81
C THR A 82 -0.68 3.44 -8.09
N ALA A 83 -1.26 2.48 -8.80
CA ALA A 83 -1.74 1.23 -8.23
C ALA A 83 -0.96 0.03 -8.79
N ALA A 84 -0.70 -0.95 -7.93
CA ALA A 84 -0.25 -2.26 -8.38
C ALA A 84 -1.42 -3.05 -8.99
N PRO A 85 -1.15 -4.06 -9.83
CA PRO A 85 -2.16 -5.01 -10.27
C PRO A 85 -2.87 -5.66 -9.07
N ASP A 86 -4.16 -5.95 -9.25
CA ASP A 86 -4.99 -6.58 -8.22
C ASP A 86 -4.40 -7.95 -7.81
N GLN A 87 -4.14 -8.10 -6.52
CA GLN A 87 -3.59 -9.32 -5.93
C GLN A 87 -4.75 -10.21 -5.47
N PRO A 88 -4.97 -11.39 -6.07
CA PRO A 88 -6.08 -12.24 -5.69
C PRO A 88 -5.93 -12.69 -4.24
N THR A 89 -7.05 -12.89 -3.53
CA THR A 89 -7.07 -13.43 -2.16
C THR A 89 -6.76 -14.93 -2.10
N GLN A 90 -6.06 -15.46 -3.12
CA GLN A 90 -5.77 -16.89 -3.31
C GLN A 90 -5.42 -17.58 -2.00
N PRO A 91 -5.80 -18.86 -1.84
CA PRO A 91 -5.82 -19.53 -0.55
C PRO A 91 -4.41 -19.63 0.02
N LEU A 92 -4.03 -18.62 0.79
CA LEU A 92 -3.01 -18.76 1.79
C LEU A 92 -3.67 -19.49 2.97
N PRO A 93 -2.97 -20.41 3.65
CA PRO A 93 -3.43 -20.86 4.96
C PRO A 93 -3.78 -19.62 5.81
N ALA A 94 -4.84 -19.71 6.62
CA ALA A 94 -5.27 -18.62 7.49
C ALA A 94 -4.06 -17.97 8.17
N GLY A 95 -3.86 -16.65 8.01
CA GLY A 95 -2.65 -15.98 8.49
C GLY A 95 -1.56 -15.72 7.44
N GLY A 96 -1.85 -15.88 6.15
CA GLY A 96 -0.92 -15.57 5.08
C GLY A 96 -0.50 -14.10 5.02
N VAL A 97 0.79 -13.86 4.89
CA VAL A 97 1.35 -12.54 4.60
C VAL A 97 1.29 -12.31 3.10
N HIS A 98 0.66 -11.22 2.69
CA HIS A 98 0.67 -10.73 1.32
C HIS A 98 1.65 -9.57 1.22
N VAL A 99 2.39 -9.51 0.11
CA VAL A 99 3.34 -8.44 -0.18
C VAL A 99 3.19 -8.08 -1.65
N VAL A 100 3.11 -6.79 -1.95
CA VAL A 100 3.15 -6.27 -3.32
C VAL A 100 3.95 -4.98 -3.37
N ASP A 101 4.70 -4.80 -4.44
CA ASP A 101 5.43 -3.57 -4.72
C ASP A 101 4.62 -2.74 -5.73
N VAL A 102 4.27 -1.52 -5.34
CA VAL A 102 3.70 -0.52 -6.26
C VAL A 102 4.87 0.21 -6.91
N LEU A 103 5.11 -0.04 -8.19
CA LEU A 103 6.11 0.69 -8.96
C LEU A 103 5.61 2.10 -9.25
N VAL A 104 6.44 3.10 -8.90
CA VAL A 104 6.17 4.52 -9.11
C VAL A 104 7.22 5.05 -10.08
N PRO A 105 6.86 5.23 -11.36
CA PRO A 105 7.80 5.70 -12.37
C PRO A 105 8.30 7.11 -12.06
N ALA A 106 9.57 7.37 -12.32
CA ALA A 106 10.17 8.68 -12.09
C ALA A 106 9.44 9.81 -12.85
N ALA A 107 8.88 9.49 -14.02
CA ALA A 107 8.13 10.41 -14.85
C ALA A 107 6.78 10.87 -14.22
N ALA A 108 6.32 10.20 -13.16
CA ALA A 108 5.11 10.60 -12.45
C ALA A 108 5.35 11.81 -11.52
N PHE A 109 6.61 12.07 -11.13
CA PHE A 109 6.94 13.19 -10.27
C PHE A 109 7.06 14.49 -11.06
N ALA A 110 6.22 15.47 -10.74
CA ALA A 110 6.19 16.81 -11.35
C ALA A 110 6.79 17.92 -10.45
N GLY A 111 7.49 17.54 -9.37
CA GLY A 111 7.89 18.43 -8.29
C GLY A 111 8.89 17.76 -7.35
N ASP A 112 9.31 18.46 -6.32
CA ASP A 112 10.45 18.10 -5.46
C ASP A 112 10.07 17.58 -4.07
N ALA A 113 8.80 17.66 -3.66
CA ALA A 113 8.38 17.23 -2.33
C ALA A 113 6.95 16.66 -2.29
N TYR A 114 6.78 15.50 -1.65
CA TYR A 114 5.49 14.80 -1.54
C TYR A 114 5.31 14.16 -0.17
N ASN A 115 4.10 14.23 0.37
CA ASN A 115 3.67 13.35 1.45
C ASN A 115 3.21 12.02 0.83
N VAL A 116 3.73 10.91 1.33
CA VAL A 116 3.45 9.59 0.77
C VAL A 116 2.47 8.85 1.68
N SER A 117 1.47 8.20 1.08
CA SER A 117 0.64 7.22 1.79
C SER A 117 0.39 5.99 0.92
N ALA A 118 0.20 4.84 1.58
CA ALA A 118 -0.20 3.61 0.93
C ALA A 118 -1.65 3.27 1.32
N VAL A 119 -2.48 2.98 0.33
CA VAL A 119 -3.89 2.59 0.49
C VAL A 119 -4.07 1.16 0.02
N LEU A 120 -4.69 0.34 0.87
CA LEU A 120 -5.07 -1.02 0.54
C LEU A 120 -6.59 -1.10 0.47
N THR A 121 -7.12 -1.57 -0.66
CA THR A 121 -8.57 -1.73 -0.85
C THR A 121 -8.88 -3.15 -1.25
N TYR A 122 -9.80 -3.79 -0.53
CA TYR A 122 -10.36 -5.07 -0.95
C TYR A 122 -11.39 -4.86 -2.06
N ILE A 123 -11.30 -5.65 -3.10
CA ILE A 123 -12.21 -5.71 -4.25
C ILE A 123 -12.92 -7.06 -4.21
N ASP A 124 -14.25 -7.05 -4.17
CA ASP A 124 -15.04 -8.27 -4.09
C ASP A 124 -15.07 -9.05 -5.42
N GLY A 125 -15.70 -10.22 -5.42
CA GLY A 125 -15.82 -11.08 -6.60
C GLY A 125 -16.65 -10.48 -7.75
N LEU A 126 -17.30 -9.32 -7.54
CA LEU A 126 -18.02 -8.57 -8.56
C LEU A 126 -17.22 -7.37 -9.08
N GLY A 127 -15.99 -7.16 -8.59
CA GLY A 127 -15.15 -6.03 -8.96
C GLY A 127 -15.48 -4.74 -8.22
N VAL A 128 -16.26 -4.81 -7.14
CA VAL A 128 -16.69 -3.63 -6.35
C VAL A 128 -15.81 -3.50 -5.11
N ALA A 129 -15.52 -2.25 -4.71
CA ALA A 129 -14.78 -1.99 -3.47
C ALA A 129 -15.58 -2.52 -2.26
N GLY A 130 -15.00 -3.50 -1.57
CA GLY A 130 -15.62 -4.15 -0.43
C GLY A 130 -15.27 -3.49 0.91
N PRO A 131 -15.60 -4.17 2.03
CA PRO A 131 -15.60 -3.55 3.35
C PRO A 131 -14.23 -3.49 4.05
N ILE A 132 -13.18 -4.08 3.46
CA ILE A 132 -11.82 -4.05 4.03
C ILE A 132 -11.01 -2.95 3.35
N LYS A 133 -10.55 -1.99 4.16
CA LYS A 133 -9.74 -0.86 3.68
C LYS A 133 -8.65 -0.50 4.67
N GLY A 134 -7.43 -0.34 4.18
CA GLY A 134 -6.26 0.04 4.95
C GLY A 134 -5.62 1.33 4.43
N ILE A 135 -4.99 2.08 5.33
CA ILE A 135 -4.15 3.23 5.01
C ILE A 135 -2.90 3.22 5.90
N VAL A 136 -1.75 3.45 5.29
CA VAL A 136 -0.45 3.63 5.96
C VAL A 136 0.08 4.99 5.56
N ASP A 137 0.22 5.90 6.52
CA ASP A 137 0.87 7.19 6.29
C ASP A 137 2.39 6.98 6.33
N LEU A 138 3.07 7.27 5.22
CA LEU A 138 4.51 7.11 5.07
C LEU A 138 5.24 8.43 5.38
N ASP A 139 6.56 8.45 5.24
CA ASP A 139 7.33 9.67 5.40
C ASP A 139 7.20 10.58 4.17
N GLN A 140 7.44 11.87 4.37
CA GLN A 140 7.59 12.81 3.27
C GLN A 140 8.88 12.49 2.49
N ILE A 141 8.80 12.49 1.17
CA ILE A 141 9.97 12.36 0.30
C ILE A 141 10.34 13.72 -0.29
N ALA A 142 11.64 13.94 -0.46
CA ALA A 142 12.20 15.06 -1.20
C ALA A 142 13.04 14.56 -2.37
N LEU A 143 12.85 15.14 -3.54
CA LEU A 143 13.61 14.85 -4.75
C LEU A 143 14.64 15.96 -4.99
N SER A 144 15.91 15.60 -5.19
CA SER A 144 16.93 16.54 -5.65
C SER A 144 17.01 16.56 -7.18
N PRO A 145 17.26 17.71 -7.81
CA PRO A 145 17.58 17.78 -9.23
C PRO A 145 18.83 16.97 -9.61
#